data_AF-A0A0F9Q6T1-F1
#
_entry.id   AF-A0A0F9Q6T1-F1
#
_cell.length_a   1.000
_cell.length_b   1.000
_cell.length_c   1.000
_cell.angle_alpha   90.00
_cell.angle_beta   90.00
_cell.angle_gamma   90.00
#
_symmetry.space_group_name_H-M   'P 1'
#
loop_
_entity.id
_entity.type
_entity.pdbx_description
1 polymer ?
#
loop_
_entity_poly.entity_id
_entity_poly.type
_entity_poly.pdbx_seq_one_letter_code
_entity_poly.pdbx_strand_id
1 'polypeptide(L)'
;MSKEPSPILVQDDKDDGWVVYPGDNAYKYVAALPRGDNGVVHVESSVLATVQGWWYTKAQERVEEAIEDLAIPWAELEMDEGAAIEEEASALSERLTRISSSIVKVGREKSRVDSQVHLAKSALDHVVQRRISQDESKMTVAAKTAAFISADKRLRNAKIEIMEGEALKRRLDGIGDALDIIWKTTSRVLSVRQSEPIE
;
A
#
# COMPACT_ATOMS: atom_id res chain seq x y z
N MET A 1 -13.24 10.85 34.57
CA MET A 1 -13.44 10.99 33.10
C MET A 1 -12.30 10.24 32.42
N SER A 2 -12.56 9.11 31.76
CA SER A 2 -11.50 8.46 30.98
C SER A 2 -11.14 9.39 29.83
N LYS A 3 -9.90 9.89 29.80
CA LYS A 3 -9.39 10.60 28.63
C LYS A 3 -9.50 9.64 27.44
N GLU A 4 -10.17 10.07 26.38
CA GLU A 4 -10.14 9.33 25.13
C GLU A 4 -8.68 9.12 24.71
N PRO A 5 -8.32 7.90 24.26
CA PRO A 5 -6.95 7.63 23.83
C PRO A 5 -6.58 8.56 22.67
N SER A 6 -5.43 9.22 22.79
CA SER A 6 -4.93 10.20 21.83
C SER A 6 -3.91 9.56 20.88
N PRO A 7 -3.88 9.91 19.58
CA PRO A 7 -2.87 9.39 18.66
C PRO A 7 -1.45 9.60 19.18
N ILE A 8 -0.57 8.63 18.92
CA ILE A 8 0.82 8.62 19.39
C ILE A 8 1.74 8.93 18.23
N LEU A 9 2.67 9.84 18.46
CA LEU A 9 3.74 10.14 17.54
C LEU A 9 4.85 9.12 17.68
N VAL A 10 5.29 8.54 16.57
CA VAL A 10 6.45 7.64 16.52
C VAL A 10 7.46 8.20 15.54
N GLN A 11 8.74 8.15 15.90
CA GLN A 11 9.85 8.52 15.03
C GLN A 11 10.89 7.41 15.05
N ASP A 12 11.47 7.08 13.90
CA ASP A 12 12.55 6.09 13.83
C ASP A 12 13.93 6.73 14.01
N ASP A 13 14.94 5.86 14.00
CA ASP A 13 16.35 6.21 13.99
C ASP A 13 16.82 6.87 12.68
N LYS A 14 15.97 6.96 11.65
CA LYS A 14 16.22 7.64 10.37
C LYS A 14 15.44 8.95 10.23
N ASP A 15 14.83 9.42 11.32
CA ASP A 15 13.99 10.62 11.38
C ASP A 15 12.69 10.57 10.54
N ASP A 16 12.28 9.39 10.09
CA ASP A 16 10.94 9.21 9.53
C ASP A 16 9.91 9.24 10.67
N GLY A 17 8.78 9.92 10.44
CA GLY A 17 7.76 10.18 11.45
C GLY A 17 6.39 9.60 11.10
N TRP A 18 5.75 8.96 12.06
CA TRP A 18 4.42 8.35 11.93
C TRP A 18 3.48 8.74 13.07
N VAL A 19 2.19 8.50 12.81
CA VAL A 19 1.12 8.69 13.78
C VAL A 19 0.41 7.35 13.97
N VAL A 20 0.33 6.88 15.20
CA VAL A 20 -0.39 5.66 15.62
C VAL A 20 -1.71 6.08 16.21
N TYR A 21 -2.82 5.64 15.63
CA TYR A 21 -4.15 5.95 16.12
C TYR A 21 -4.61 4.89 17.14
N PRO A 22 -5.48 5.25 18.11
CA PRO A 22 -6.03 4.32 19.10
C PRO A 22 -6.67 3.03 18.57
N GLY A 23 -7.14 3.06 17.32
CA GLY A 23 -7.72 1.91 16.64
C GLY A 23 -6.68 0.98 15.98
N ASP A 24 -5.40 1.35 15.98
CA ASP A 24 -4.35 0.54 15.38
C ASP A 24 -3.91 -0.58 16.31
N ASN A 25 -3.65 -1.77 15.75
CA ASN A 25 -3.20 -2.93 16.54
C ASN A 25 -1.89 -2.64 17.29
N ALA A 26 -1.02 -1.83 16.70
CA ALA A 26 0.22 -1.38 17.32
C ALA A 26 0.03 -0.32 18.41
N TYR A 27 -1.15 0.29 18.54
CA TYR A 27 -1.36 1.38 19.51
C TYR A 27 -1.08 0.95 20.94
N LYS A 28 -1.54 -0.25 21.35
CA LYS A 28 -1.29 -0.75 22.71
C LYS A 28 0.20 -0.98 22.97
N TYR A 29 0.92 -1.49 21.97
CA TYR A 29 2.36 -1.71 22.04
C TYR A 29 3.11 -0.37 22.14
N VAL A 30 2.84 0.55 21.21
CA VAL A 30 3.48 1.86 21.16
C VAL A 30 3.12 2.72 22.38
N ALA A 31 1.90 2.61 22.91
CA ALA A 31 1.46 3.30 24.12
C ALA A 31 2.22 2.88 25.37
N ALA A 32 2.79 1.66 25.38
CA ALA A 32 3.58 1.14 26.49
C ALA A 32 5.07 1.56 26.41
N LEU A 33 5.50 2.14 25.29
CA LEU A 33 6.89 2.57 25.10
C LEU A 33 7.15 3.92 25.79
N PRO A 34 8.38 4.15 26.28
CA PRO A 34 8.76 5.42 26.87
C PRO A 34 8.68 6.54 25.82
N ARG A 35 8.16 7.70 26.24
CA ARG A 35 8.12 8.91 25.42
C ARG A 35 9.35 9.75 25.70
N GLY A 36 9.93 10.35 24.65
CA GLY A 36 10.94 11.38 24.79
C GLY A 36 10.35 12.68 25.35
N ASP A 37 11.23 13.62 25.68
CA ASP A 37 10.87 14.93 26.24
C ASP A 37 10.00 15.78 25.28
N ASN A 38 10.04 15.45 23.99
CA ASN A 38 9.22 16.02 22.92
C ASN A 38 7.81 15.38 22.81
N GLY A 39 7.50 14.38 23.63
CA GLY A 39 6.26 13.61 23.58
C GLY A 39 6.18 12.58 22.46
N VAL A 40 7.27 12.37 21.71
CA VAL A 40 7.40 11.40 20.61
C VAL A 40 7.97 10.09 21.17
N VAL A 41 7.46 8.96 20.67
CA VAL A 41 8.02 7.64 20.94
C VAL A 41 9.10 7.36 19.89
N HIS A 42 10.33 7.15 20.34
CA HIS A 42 11.44 6.80 19.46
C HIS A 42 11.61 5.28 19.41
N VAL A 43 11.62 4.68 18.22
CA VAL A 43 11.77 3.22 18.02
C VAL A 43 12.76 2.92 16.90
N GLU A 44 13.38 1.74 16.91
CA GLU A 44 14.25 1.33 15.81
C GLU A 44 13.45 1.09 14.53
N SER A 45 14.06 1.35 13.36
CA SER A 45 13.51 1.05 12.03
C SER A 45 12.98 -0.39 11.91
N SER A 46 13.62 -1.35 12.58
CA SER A 46 13.24 -2.77 12.63
C SER A 46 11.90 -3.01 13.34
N VAL A 47 11.63 -2.22 14.39
CA VAL A 47 10.40 -2.23 15.17
C VAL A 47 9.28 -1.57 14.39
N LEU A 48 9.57 -0.54 13.59
CA LEU A 48 8.60 0.01 12.65
C LEU A 48 8.34 -0.90 11.46
N ALA A 49 9.33 -1.62 10.94
CA ALA A 49 9.13 -2.55 9.83
C ALA A 49 8.21 -3.73 10.20
N THR A 50 8.27 -4.21 11.45
CA THR A 50 7.33 -5.22 12.00
C THR A 50 5.90 -4.70 12.13
N VAL A 51 5.75 -3.38 12.06
CA VAL A 51 4.58 -2.62 12.44
C VAL A 51 3.98 -1.94 11.19
N GLN A 52 4.77 -1.66 10.14
CA GLN A 52 4.41 -1.06 8.86
C GLN A 52 3.29 -1.81 8.09
N GLY A 53 2.96 -3.05 8.46
CA GLY A 53 1.91 -3.86 7.80
C GLY A 53 0.54 -3.88 8.49
N TRP A 54 0.35 -3.26 9.66
CA TRP A 54 -0.76 -3.63 10.59
C TRP A 54 -1.66 -2.46 11.05
N TRP A 55 -1.66 -1.35 10.31
CA TRP A 55 -2.16 -0.07 10.82
C TRP A 55 -3.43 0.28 10.06
N TYR A 56 -4.54 0.29 10.81
CA TYR A 56 -5.92 0.26 10.33
C TYR A 56 -6.34 -1.08 9.68
N THR A 57 -6.98 -1.96 10.47
CA THR A 57 -7.54 -3.25 9.97
C THR A 57 -8.51 -3.07 8.80
N LYS A 58 -9.24 -1.95 8.79
CA LYS A 58 -10.14 -1.57 7.68
C LYS A 58 -9.41 -1.17 6.40
N ALA A 59 -8.14 -0.77 6.46
CA ALA A 59 -7.36 -0.51 5.25
C ALA A 59 -7.10 -1.81 4.49
N GLN A 60 -6.80 -2.88 5.21
CA GLN A 60 -6.64 -4.20 4.60
C GLN A 60 -7.94 -4.67 3.96
N GLU A 61 -9.08 -4.57 4.66
CA GLU A 61 -10.40 -4.93 4.11
C GLU A 61 -10.70 -4.14 2.83
N ARG A 62 -10.47 -2.81 2.82
CA ARG A 62 -10.67 -1.97 1.62
C ARG A 62 -9.72 -2.28 0.48
N VAL A 63 -8.48 -2.65 0.79
CA VAL A 63 -7.52 -3.10 -0.22
C VAL A 63 -7.99 -4.43 -0.80
N GLU A 64 -8.42 -5.37 0.02
CA GLU A 64 -8.94 -6.66 -0.41
C GLU A 64 -10.18 -6.48 -1.29
N GLU A 65 -11.17 -5.69 -0.88
CA GLU A 65 -12.35 -5.33 -1.70
C GLU A 65 -11.92 -4.74 -3.06
N ALA A 66 -11.01 -3.76 -3.07
CA ALA A 66 -10.55 -3.13 -4.30
C ALA A 66 -9.77 -4.09 -5.22
N ILE A 67 -9.06 -5.08 -4.66
CA ILE A 67 -8.39 -6.12 -5.43
C ILE A 67 -9.38 -7.15 -5.95
N GLU A 68 -10.39 -7.54 -5.16
CA GLU A 68 -11.45 -8.45 -5.58
C GLU A 68 -12.27 -7.84 -6.74
N ASP A 69 -12.52 -6.53 -6.71
CA ASP A 69 -13.18 -5.78 -7.79
C ASP A 69 -12.40 -5.81 -9.12
N LEU A 70 -11.08 -6.04 -9.06
CA LEU A 70 -10.28 -6.26 -10.28
C LEU A 70 -10.59 -7.59 -10.95
N ALA A 71 -11.26 -8.53 -10.27
CA ALA A 71 -11.77 -9.78 -10.82
C ALA A 71 -10.74 -10.46 -11.74
N ILE A 72 -9.49 -10.57 -11.28
CA ILE A 72 -8.41 -11.18 -12.05
C ILE A 72 -8.69 -12.69 -12.11
N PRO A 73 -8.81 -13.29 -13.31
CA PRO A 73 -9.19 -14.69 -13.44
C PRO A 73 -7.97 -15.60 -13.22
N TRP A 74 -7.39 -15.59 -12.02
CA TRP A 74 -6.13 -16.28 -11.70
C TRP A 74 -6.06 -17.73 -12.19
N ALA A 75 -7.13 -18.50 -12.00
CA ALA A 75 -7.23 -19.89 -12.44
C ALA A 75 -7.09 -20.07 -13.96
N GLU A 76 -7.46 -19.06 -14.77
CA GLU A 76 -7.29 -19.09 -16.23
C GLU A 76 -5.91 -18.58 -16.69
N LEU A 77 -5.20 -17.85 -15.82
CA LEU A 77 -3.89 -17.27 -16.12
C LEU A 77 -2.77 -18.24 -15.75
N GLU A 78 -2.91 -18.93 -14.63
CA GLU A 78 -1.94 -19.90 -14.14
C GLU A 78 -1.83 -21.13 -15.05
N MET A 79 -0.58 -21.47 -15.36
CA MET A 79 -0.26 -22.63 -16.19
C MET A 79 0.22 -23.73 -15.23
N ASP A 80 -0.46 -24.86 -15.22
CA ASP A 80 -0.01 -26.01 -14.44
C ASP A 80 1.18 -26.72 -15.13
N GLU A 81 1.84 -27.64 -14.41
CA GLU A 81 3.02 -28.35 -14.93
C GLU A 81 2.70 -29.20 -16.18
N GLY A 82 1.46 -29.68 -16.33
CA GLY A 82 1.02 -30.46 -17.49
C GLY A 82 0.73 -29.60 -18.71
N ALA A 83 0.13 -28.43 -18.51
CA ALA A 83 -0.20 -27.44 -19.52
C ALA A 83 1.05 -26.91 -20.23
N ALA A 84 2.18 -26.81 -19.53
CA ALA A 84 3.47 -26.48 -20.15
C ALA A 84 3.87 -27.48 -21.25
N ILE A 85 3.47 -28.75 -21.10
CA ILE A 85 3.89 -29.88 -21.92
C ILE A 85 2.86 -30.21 -23.02
N GLU A 86 1.59 -29.88 -22.82
CA GLU A 86 0.52 -30.32 -23.73
C GLU A 86 -0.21 -29.18 -24.44
N GLU A 87 -0.12 -27.92 -23.97
CA GLU A 87 -0.86 -26.82 -24.62
C GLU A 87 -0.28 -26.45 -26.00
N GLU A 88 -1.20 -26.36 -26.96
CA GLU A 88 -0.89 -25.86 -28.30
C GLU A 88 -0.55 -24.36 -28.30
N ALA A 89 0.20 -23.93 -29.32
CA ALA A 89 0.60 -22.54 -29.50
C ALA A 89 -0.58 -21.54 -29.56
N SER A 90 -1.74 -21.98 -30.09
CA SER A 90 -2.96 -21.19 -30.15
C SER A 90 -3.51 -20.88 -28.74
N ALA A 91 -3.65 -21.90 -27.89
CA ALA A 91 -4.09 -21.77 -26.51
C ALA A 91 -3.14 -20.89 -25.66
N LEU A 92 -1.83 -21.08 -25.82
CA LEU A 92 -0.81 -20.25 -25.15
C LEU A 92 -0.88 -18.78 -25.58
N SER A 93 -1.18 -18.51 -26.86
CA SER A 93 -1.34 -17.15 -27.39
C SER A 93 -2.60 -16.46 -26.83
N GLU A 94 -3.71 -17.20 -26.72
CA GLU A 94 -4.92 -16.71 -26.06
C GLU A 94 -4.69 -16.41 -24.58
N ARG A 95 -3.99 -17.30 -23.87
CA ARG A 95 -3.60 -17.11 -22.47
C ARG A 95 -2.74 -15.85 -22.30
N LEU A 96 -1.73 -15.65 -23.13
CA LEU A 96 -0.92 -14.42 -23.13
C LEU A 96 -1.77 -13.17 -23.32
N THR A 97 -2.77 -13.22 -24.20
CA THR A 97 -3.69 -12.10 -24.43
C THR A 97 -4.50 -11.76 -23.17
N ARG A 98 -4.99 -12.79 -22.44
CA ARG A 98 -5.71 -12.61 -21.16
C ARG A 98 -4.78 -12.06 -20.07
N ILE A 99 -3.54 -12.56 -19.98
CA ILE A 99 -2.54 -12.04 -19.05
C ILE A 99 -2.25 -10.57 -19.35
N SER A 100 -1.99 -10.20 -20.60
CA SER A 100 -1.74 -8.82 -21.02
C SER A 100 -2.94 -7.90 -20.72
N SER A 101 -4.17 -8.37 -20.93
CA SER A 101 -5.38 -7.63 -20.54
C SER A 101 -5.42 -7.33 -19.03
N SER A 102 -5.07 -8.33 -18.21
CA SER A 102 -5.00 -8.19 -16.75
C SER A 102 -3.90 -7.23 -16.31
N ILE A 103 -2.72 -7.27 -16.94
CA ILE A 103 -1.62 -6.32 -16.71
C ILE A 103 -2.08 -4.88 -16.99
N VAL A 104 -2.75 -4.65 -18.13
CA VAL A 104 -3.27 -3.32 -18.48
C VAL A 104 -4.32 -2.84 -17.45
N LYS A 105 -5.22 -3.74 -17.01
CA LYS A 105 -6.23 -3.43 -16.00
C LYS A 105 -5.58 -3.01 -14.67
N VAL A 106 -4.61 -3.79 -14.18
CA VAL A 106 -3.86 -3.49 -12.94
C VAL A 106 -3.07 -2.20 -13.08
N GLY A 107 -2.38 -1.99 -14.22
CA GLY A 107 -1.61 -0.77 -14.49
C GLY A 107 -2.47 0.50 -14.53
N ARG A 108 -3.67 0.41 -15.12
CA ARG A 108 -4.64 1.51 -15.12
C ARG A 108 -5.11 1.85 -13.70
N GLU A 109 -5.44 0.83 -12.92
CA GLU A 109 -5.90 1.02 -11.55
C GLU A 109 -4.80 1.62 -10.66
N LYS A 110 -3.58 1.11 -10.77
CA LYS A 110 -2.41 1.67 -10.10
C LYS A 110 -2.21 3.14 -10.45
N SER A 111 -2.29 3.50 -11.73
CA SER A 111 -2.11 4.89 -12.18
C SER A 111 -3.21 5.82 -11.61
N ARG A 112 -4.45 5.32 -11.52
CA ARG A 112 -5.58 6.03 -10.90
C ARG A 112 -5.30 6.29 -9.43
N VAL A 113 -4.92 5.26 -8.68
CA VAL A 113 -4.65 5.34 -7.23
C VAL A 113 -3.45 6.25 -6.96
N ASP A 114 -2.37 6.13 -7.73
CA ASP A 114 -1.16 6.96 -7.57
C ASP A 114 -1.47 8.45 -7.73
N SER A 115 -2.27 8.80 -8.74
CA SER A 115 -2.73 10.18 -8.96
C SER A 115 -3.58 10.70 -7.80
N GLN A 116 -4.50 9.89 -7.29
CA GLN A 116 -5.36 10.27 -6.17
C GLN A 116 -4.56 10.46 -4.87
N VAL A 117 -3.66 9.54 -4.57
CA VAL A 117 -2.78 9.61 -3.40
C VAL A 117 -1.87 10.83 -3.48
N HIS A 118 -1.29 11.10 -4.64
CA HIS A 118 -0.45 12.28 -4.84
C HIS A 118 -1.21 13.57 -4.54
N LEU A 119 -2.40 13.74 -5.14
CA LEU A 119 -3.24 14.92 -4.91
C LEU A 119 -3.67 15.05 -3.44
N ALA A 120 -4.08 13.94 -2.82
CA ALA A 120 -4.48 13.93 -1.41
C ALA A 120 -3.33 14.30 -0.47
N LYS A 121 -2.12 13.76 -0.72
CA LYS A 121 -0.90 14.11 0.01
C LYS A 121 -0.58 15.60 -0.12
N SER A 122 -0.52 16.12 -1.34
CA SER A 122 -0.21 17.54 -1.56
C SER A 122 -1.24 18.47 -0.92
N ALA A 123 -2.53 18.12 -0.96
CA ALA A 123 -3.58 18.89 -0.31
C ALA A 123 -3.45 18.88 1.22
N LEU A 124 -3.18 17.71 1.81
CA LEU A 124 -2.97 17.56 3.25
C LEU A 124 -1.74 18.35 3.69
N ASP A 125 -0.62 18.21 2.98
CA ASP A 125 0.64 18.89 3.29
C ASP A 125 0.48 20.40 3.22
N HIS A 126 -0.18 20.92 2.18
CA HIS A 126 -0.42 22.36 2.06
C HIS A 126 -1.29 22.91 3.22
N VAL A 127 -2.35 22.19 3.60
CA VAL A 127 -3.22 22.60 4.72
C VAL A 127 -2.47 22.54 6.05
N VAL A 128 -1.67 21.50 6.27
CA VAL A 128 -0.90 21.31 7.51
C VAL A 128 0.23 22.34 7.61
N GLN A 129 1.02 22.53 6.54
CA GLN A 129 2.11 23.53 6.52
C GLN A 129 1.60 24.94 6.81
N ARG A 130 0.43 25.31 6.27
CA ARG A 130 -0.19 26.60 6.56
C ARG A 130 -0.58 26.76 8.04
N ARG A 131 -1.00 25.69 8.71
CA ARG A 131 -1.27 25.71 10.16
C ARG A 131 0.01 25.78 10.97
N ILE A 132 1.04 25.04 10.55
CA ILE A 132 2.37 25.05 11.19
C ILE A 132 3.03 26.42 11.13
N SER A 133 2.93 27.13 10.01
CA SER A 133 3.52 28.47 9.86
C SER A 133 2.84 29.53 10.73
N GLN A 134 1.62 29.26 11.19
CA GLN A 134 0.86 30.11 12.10
C GLN A 134 1.01 29.69 13.58
N ASP A 135 1.71 28.58 13.85
CA ASP A 135 1.88 28.03 15.19
C ASP A 135 3.21 28.44 15.82
N GLU A 136 3.11 29.23 16.89
CA GLU A 136 4.25 29.72 17.68
C GLU A 136 4.82 28.67 18.65
N SER A 137 4.22 27.48 18.75
CA SER A 137 4.73 26.44 19.65
C SER A 137 6.16 26.01 19.30
N LYS A 138 6.97 25.68 20.32
CA LYS A 138 8.37 25.23 20.15
C LYS A 138 8.49 23.76 19.72
N MET A 139 7.39 23.14 19.30
CA MET A 139 7.34 21.75 18.88
C MET A 139 8.06 21.55 17.54
N THR A 140 8.54 20.34 17.27
CA THR A 140 9.09 19.98 15.95
C THR A 140 8.00 20.03 14.88
N VAL A 141 8.38 20.18 13.60
CA VAL A 141 7.43 20.19 12.48
C VAL A 141 6.58 18.90 12.47
N ALA A 142 7.20 17.75 12.69
CA ALA A 142 6.48 16.46 12.78
C ALA A 142 5.46 16.45 13.93
N ALA A 143 5.84 16.96 15.10
CA ALA A 143 4.96 16.99 16.25
C ALA A 143 3.78 17.96 16.05
N LYS A 144 4.01 19.12 15.42
CA LYS A 144 2.95 20.04 15.02
C LYS A 144 2.01 19.42 13.98
N THR A 145 2.55 18.78 12.94
CA THR A 145 1.78 18.07 11.91
C THR A 145 0.81 17.08 12.54
N ALA A 146 1.29 16.23 13.44
CA ALA A 146 0.44 15.25 14.08
C ALA A 146 -0.56 15.88 15.06
N ALA A 147 -0.20 16.94 15.78
CA ALA A 147 -1.15 17.67 16.61
C ALA A 147 -2.30 18.23 15.76
N PHE A 148 -2.01 18.84 14.60
CA PHE A 148 -3.04 19.36 13.71
C PHE A 148 -3.90 18.29 13.06
N ILE A 149 -3.28 17.21 12.58
CA ILE A 149 -4.02 16.09 11.98
C ILE A 149 -4.87 15.43 13.06
N SER A 150 -4.32 15.13 14.24
CA SER A 150 -5.04 14.44 15.32
C SER A 150 -6.18 15.26 15.91
N ALA A 151 -6.10 16.59 15.92
CA ALA A 151 -7.20 17.43 16.40
C ALA A 151 -8.37 17.50 15.40
N ASP A 152 -8.10 17.46 14.09
CA ASP A 152 -9.10 17.70 13.05
C ASP A 152 -9.57 16.39 12.38
N LYS A 153 -10.84 16.03 12.59
CA LYS A 153 -11.44 14.81 12.02
C LYS A 153 -11.27 14.71 10.50
N ARG A 154 -11.34 15.84 9.78
CA ARG A 154 -11.20 15.85 8.32
C ARG A 154 -9.78 15.50 7.90
N LEU A 155 -8.79 16.06 8.60
CA LEU A 155 -7.37 15.77 8.33
C LEU A 155 -7.00 14.33 8.71
N ARG A 156 -7.58 13.79 9.80
CA ARG A 156 -7.43 12.36 10.13
C ARG A 156 -7.96 11.47 9.01
N ASN A 157 -9.19 11.73 8.55
CA ASN A 157 -9.79 10.95 7.47
C ASN A 157 -8.95 11.03 6.18
N ALA A 158 -8.48 12.22 5.79
CA ALA A 158 -7.61 12.38 4.64
C ALA A 158 -6.29 11.60 4.80
N LYS A 159 -5.70 11.58 5.99
CA LYS A 159 -4.50 10.77 6.27
C LYS A 159 -4.77 9.27 6.15
N ILE A 160 -5.92 8.81 6.63
CA ILE A 160 -6.36 7.41 6.49
C ILE A 160 -6.52 7.05 5.01
N GLU A 161 -7.20 7.89 4.21
CA GLU A 161 -7.37 7.66 2.76
C GLU A 161 -6.03 7.59 2.02
N ILE A 162 -5.06 8.43 2.39
CA ILE A 162 -3.69 8.36 1.85
C ILE A 162 -3.02 7.02 2.21
N MET A 163 -3.20 6.55 3.45
CA MET A 163 -2.64 5.26 3.89
C MET A 163 -3.28 4.08 3.15
N GLU A 164 -4.61 4.09 2.99
CA GLU A 164 -5.35 3.10 2.22
C GLU A 164 -4.88 3.06 0.75
N GLY A 165 -4.73 4.22 0.11
CA GLY A 165 -4.27 4.31 -1.27
C GLY A 165 -2.81 3.85 -1.44
N GLU A 166 -1.91 4.17 -0.50
CA GLU A 166 -0.53 3.66 -0.52
C GLU A 166 -0.46 2.14 -0.32
N ALA A 167 -1.31 1.58 0.54
CA ALA A 167 -1.41 0.13 0.73
C ALA A 167 -1.92 -0.55 -0.55
N LEU A 168 -2.96 0.01 -1.18
CA LEU A 168 -3.50 -0.50 -2.44
C LEU A 168 -2.45 -0.46 -3.55
N LYS A 169 -1.70 0.63 -3.67
CA LYS A 169 -0.60 0.76 -4.64
C LYS A 169 0.43 -0.37 -4.49
N ARG A 170 0.91 -0.63 -3.27
CA ARG A 170 1.87 -1.72 -3.01
C ARG A 170 1.28 -3.09 -3.36
N ARG A 171 -0.01 -3.30 -3.11
CA ARG A 171 -0.68 -4.56 -3.44
C ARG A 171 -0.80 -4.75 -4.97
N LEU A 172 -1.15 -3.67 -5.68
CA LEU A 172 -1.18 -3.64 -7.15
C LEU A 172 0.21 -3.88 -7.76
N ASP A 173 1.28 -3.38 -7.13
CA ASP A 173 2.66 -3.67 -7.53
C ASP A 173 2.96 -5.17 -7.46
N GLY A 174 2.66 -5.82 -6.32
CA GLY A 174 2.88 -7.26 -6.16
C GLY A 174 2.04 -8.10 -7.13
N ILE A 175 0.81 -7.68 -7.45
CA ILE A 175 -0.02 -8.33 -8.47
C ILE A 175 0.57 -8.13 -9.87
N GLY A 176 1.06 -6.93 -10.19
CA GLY A 176 1.72 -6.63 -11.45
C GLY A 176 2.97 -7.50 -11.65
N ASP A 177 3.79 -7.66 -10.60
CA ASP A 177 4.97 -8.52 -10.62
C ASP A 177 4.59 -10.00 -10.84
N ALA A 178 3.54 -10.49 -10.17
CA ALA A 178 3.05 -11.84 -10.37
C ALA A 178 2.56 -12.08 -11.81
N LEU A 179 1.78 -11.15 -12.37
CA LEU A 179 1.31 -11.23 -13.76
C LEU A 179 2.46 -11.18 -14.77
N ASP A 180 3.50 -10.38 -14.51
CA ASP A 180 4.71 -10.32 -15.36
C ASP A 180 5.49 -11.65 -15.33
N ILE A 181 5.61 -12.29 -14.15
CA ILE A 181 6.21 -13.63 -14.03
C ILE A 181 5.43 -14.65 -14.85
N ILE A 182 4.10 -14.66 -14.73
CA ILE A 182 3.23 -15.57 -15.51
C ILE A 182 3.39 -15.29 -17.00
N TRP A 183 3.33 -14.02 -17.43
CA TRP A 183 3.50 -13.61 -18.82
C TRP A 183 4.83 -14.10 -19.41
N LYS A 184 5.95 -13.85 -18.70
CA LYS A 184 7.29 -14.28 -19.12
C LYS A 184 7.38 -15.80 -19.25
N THR A 185 6.73 -16.52 -18.34
CA THR A 185 6.72 -17.99 -18.33
C THR A 185 5.94 -18.53 -19.52
N THR A 186 4.70 -18.08 -19.72
CA THR A 186 3.87 -18.48 -20.86
C THR A 186 4.51 -18.09 -22.20
N SER A 187 5.12 -16.90 -22.28
CA SER A 187 5.80 -16.43 -23.49
C SER A 187 7.00 -17.31 -23.88
N ARG A 188 7.78 -17.78 -22.89
CA ARG A 188 8.87 -18.71 -23.14
C ARG A 188 8.37 -20.05 -23.66
N VAL A 189 7.31 -20.58 -23.07
CA VAL A 189 6.71 -21.86 -23.49
C VAL A 189 6.18 -21.75 -24.92
N LEU A 190 5.46 -20.67 -25.24
CA LEU A 190 5.00 -20.40 -26.60
C LEU A 190 6.17 -20.32 -27.59
N SER A 191 7.25 -19.63 -27.23
CA SER A 191 8.43 -19.54 -28.08
C SER A 191 9.06 -20.90 -28.36
N VAL A 192 9.07 -21.81 -27.38
CA VAL A 192 9.56 -23.19 -27.56
C VAL A 192 8.63 -23.94 -28.52
N ARG A 193 7.31 -23.87 -28.31
CA ARG A 193 6.31 -24.51 -29.18
C ARG A 193 6.40 -24.06 -30.64
N GLN A 194 6.58 -22.76 -30.86
CA GLN A 194 6.72 -22.22 -32.21
C GLN A 194 8.01 -22.66 -32.92
N SER A 195 8.99 -23.18 -32.18
CA SER A 195 10.24 -23.71 -32.72
C SER A 195 10.23 -25.22 -32.94
N GLU A 196 9.16 -25.92 -32.54
CA GLU A 196 9.01 -27.36 -32.78
C GLU A 196 8.79 -27.61 -34.30
N PRO A 197 9.43 -28.64 -34.87
CA PRO A 197 9.26 -28.96 -36.29
C PRO A 197 7.81 -29.36 -36.57
N ILE A 198 7.23 -28.77 -37.63
CA ILE A 198 5.89 -29.12 -38.11
C ILE A 198 5.97 -30.53 -38.72
N GLU A 199 5.26 -31.49 -38.12
CA GLU A 199 5.12 -32.87 -38.63
C GLU A 199 4.25 -32.94 -39.91
#